data_AF-A0A6B1GZU7-F1
#
_entry.id   AF-A0A6B1GZU7-F1
#
_cell.length_a   1.000
_cell.length_b   1.000
_cell.length_c   1.000
_cell.angle_alpha   90.00
_cell.angle_beta   90.00
_cell.angle_gamma   90.00
#
_symmetry.space_group_name_H-M   'P 1'
#
loop_
_entity.id
_entity.type
_entity.pdbx_description
1 polymer ?
#
loop_
_entity_poly.entity_id
_entity_poly.type
_entity_poly.pdbx_seq_one_letter_code
_entity_poly.pdbx_strand_id
1 'polypeptide(L)'
;MLRRRARTLAARRERAGGDAGYRRGTRARRPPGEVIFLALVALLAGATATQPDTVRPNVLWIDIDDQSPWYSSYGHDLVETPNIDALARQGVLFERAYAPTPVCSPTRSSLITGSYAIRICAHDHRSGRVPGYRIHLPEGVVTVPELFRA
;
A
#
# COMPACT_ATOMS: atom_id res chain seq x y z
N MET A 1 60.83 -35.08 -32.65
CA MET A 1 61.31 -34.44 -33.90
C MET A 1 61.61 -32.98 -33.59
N LEU A 2 62.79 -32.58 -33.13
CA LEU A 2 64.10 -32.46 -33.81
C LEU A 2 64.08 -31.60 -35.08
N ARG A 3 64.61 -30.37 -34.98
CA ARG A 3 65.61 -29.69 -35.86
C ARG A 3 65.42 -28.16 -35.71
N ARG A 4 66.28 -27.45 -34.97
CA ARG A 4 67.59 -26.83 -35.36
C ARG A 4 67.51 -25.88 -36.56
N ARG A 5 67.87 -24.60 -36.31
CA ARG A 5 68.75 -23.64 -37.06
C ARG A 5 68.41 -22.24 -36.54
N ALA A 6 69.22 -21.47 -35.81
CA ALA A 6 70.65 -21.10 -35.84
C ALA A 6 71.06 -20.21 -37.03
N ARG A 7 71.49 -18.98 -36.67
CA ARG A 7 72.30 -18.00 -37.42
C ARG A 7 71.47 -17.13 -38.40
N THR A 8 71.69 -15.82 -38.55
CA THR A 8 72.97 -15.09 -38.53
C THR A 8 72.73 -13.59 -38.29
N LEU A 9 73.66 -12.98 -37.55
CA LEU A 9 73.88 -11.54 -37.42
C LEU A 9 74.20 -10.86 -38.76
N ALA A 10 73.89 -9.56 -38.83
CA ALA A 10 74.72 -8.45 -39.31
C ALA A 10 73.85 -7.46 -40.12
N ALA A 11 74.05 -6.16 -40.15
CA ALA A 11 74.83 -5.16 -39.41
C ALA A 11 74.44 -3.81 -40.08
N ARG A 12 74.89 -2.69 -39.47
CA ARG A 12 74.78 -1.28 -39.94
C ARG A 12 73.45 -0.61 -39.58
N ARG A 13 73.41 0.61 -39.05
CA ARG A 13 74.44 1.64 -38.81
C ARG A 13 73.84 2.66 -37.83
N GLU A 14 74.70 3.22 -36.99
CA GLU A 14 74.64 4.52 -36.30
C GLU A 14 73.42 5.42 -36.55
N ARG A 15 72.79 5.94 -35.49
CA ARG A 15 72.97 7.33 -35.00
C ARG A 15 72.03 7.63 -33.84
N ALA A 16 72.56 8.40 -32.90
CA ALA A 16 71.90 8.90 -31.71
C ALA A 16 70.69 9.81 -32.04
N GLY A 17 69.71 9.81 -31.13
CA GLY A 17 68.78 10.93 -30.98
C GLY A 17 67.34 10.53 -30.66
N GLY A 18 66.85 11.00 -29.50
CA GLY A 18 65.48 11.51 -29.39
C GLY A 18 64.40 10.62 -28.78
N ASP A 19 64.05 10.99 -27.53
CA ASP A 19 62.73 10.96 -26.91
C ASP A 19 61.99 9.63 -26.63
N ALA A 20 62.10 9.27 -25.35
CA ALA A 20 61.11 8.51 -24.61
C ALA A 20 59.75 9.23 -24.61
N GLY A 21 58.86 8.80 -25.51
CA GLY A 21 57.44 9.17 -25.49
C GLY A 21 56.71 8.57 -24.29
N TYR A 22 56.68 9.31 -23.19
CA TYR A 22 55.85 9.08 -22.01
C TYR A 22 54.35 9.16 -22.37
N ARG A 23 53.68 8.01 -22.48
CA ARG A 23 52.20 7.95 -22.56
C ARG A 23 51.60 8.29 -21.19
N ARG A 24 51.37 9.58 -20.95
CA ARG A 24 50.65 10.10 -19.79
C ARG A 24 49.20 9.61 -19.87
N GLY A 25 48.82 8.62 -19.07
CA GLY A 25 47.43 8.25 -18.86
C GLY A 25 46.70 9.43 -18.24
N THR A 26 45.97 10.20 -19.04
CA THR A 26 45.12 11.27 -18.57
C THR A 26 43.95 10.64 -17.82
N ARG A 27 44.01 10.57 -16.49
CA ARG A 27 42.79 10.42 -15.68
C ARG A 27 41.93 11.64 -16.00
N ALA A 28 40.93 11.45 -16.86
CA ALA A 28 39.95 12.47 -17.16
C ALA A 28 39.33 12.92 -15.84
N ARG A 29 39.62 14.16 -15.43
CA ARG A 29 38.98 14.79 -14.28
C ARG A 29 37.51 14.92 -14.66
N ARG A 30 36.62 14.20 -13.98
CA ARG A 30 35.17 14.36 -14.17
C ARG A 30 34.83 15.84 -13.93
N PRO A 31 34.10 16.50 -14.85
CA PRO A 31 33.77 17.91 -14.69
C PRO A 31 32.95 18.11 -13.40
N PRO A 32 33.12 19.23 -12.69
CA PRO A 32 32.43 19.48 -11.42
C PRO A 32 30.91 19.38 -11.54
N GLY A 33 30.35 19.65 -12.72
CA GLY A 33 28.92 19.50 -13.01
C GLY A 33 28.42 18.05 -12.97
N GLU A 34 29.24 17.05 -13.29
CA GLU A 34 28.84 15.64 -13.24
C GLU A 34 28.78 15.13 -11.79
N VAL A 35 29.69 15.62 -10.94
CA VAL A 35 29.68 15.33 -9.50
C VAL A 35 28.51 16.02 -8.80
N ILE A 36 28.21 17.26 -9.18
CA ILE A 36 27.06 18.02 -8.67
C ILE A 36 25.74 17.37 -9.12
N PHE A 37 25.65 16.94 -10.39
CA PHE A 37 24.49 16.24 -10.92
C PHE A 37 24.26 14.90 -10.22
N LEU A 38 25.31 14.10 -10.02
CA LEU A 38 25.22 12.84 -9.28
C LEU A 38 24.89 13.06 -7.79
N ALA A 39 25.40 14.13 -7.18
CA ALA A 39 25.07 14.50 -5.81
C ALA A 39 23.60 14.96 -5.68
N LEU A 40 23.08 15.72 -6.65
CA LEU A 40 21.67 16.13 -6.72
C LEU A 40 20.73 14.95 -6.94
N VAL A 41 21.09 14.01 -7.83
CA VAL A 41 20.33 12.77 -8.04
C VAL A 41 20.34 11.91 -6.79
N ALA A 42 21.46 11.81 -6.08
CA ALA A 42 21.54 11.10 -4.80
C ALA A 42 20.75 11.80 -3.68
N LEU A 43 20.70 13.13 -3.66
CA LEU A 43 19.91 13.90 -2.69
C LEU A 43 18.40 13.76 -2.94
N LEU A 44 17.98 13.72 -4.22
CA LEU A 44 16.60 13.47 -4.62
C LEU A 44 16.17 12.01 -4.41
N ALA A 45 17.09 11.06 -4.57
CA ALA A 45 16.85 9.64 -4.26
C ALA A 45 16.90 9.33 -2.76
N GLY A 46 17.60 10.16 -1.98
CA GLY A 46 17.75 10.08 -0.52
C GLY A 46 16.61 10.72 0.27
N ALA A 47 15.60 11.31 -0.39
CA ALA A 47 14.30 11.57 0.21
C ALA A 47 13.58 10.22 0.39
N THR A 48 14.09 9.47 1.36
CA THR A 48 13.62 8.15 1.76
C THR A 48 12.12 8.18 1.96
N ALA A 49 11.44 7.29 1.24
CA ALA A 49 10.12 6.85 1.60
C ALA A 49 10.13 6.48 3.09
N THR A 50 9.56 7.35 3.93
CA THR A 50 9.09 6.96 5.24
C THR A 50 8.12 5.82 4.98
N GLN A 51 8.57 4.58 5.21
CA GLN A 51 7.64 3.46 5.32
C GLN A 51 6.63 3.92 6.37
N PRO A 52 5.35 4.07 6.03
CA PRO A 52 4.37 4.33 7.05
C PRO A 52 4.54 3.19 8.04
N ASP A 53 4.84 3.53 9.29
CA ASP A 53 4.83 2.55 10.36
C ASP A 53 3.45 1.92 10.27
N THR A 54 3.37 0.66 9.81
CA THR A 54 2.09 0.02 9.50
C THR A 54 1.48 -0.40 10.82
N VAL A 55 1.15 0.59 11.65
CA VAL A 55 0.38 0.42 12.86
C VAL A 55 -0.98 -0.07 12.39
N ARG A 56 -1.23 -1.36 12.57
CA ARG A 56 -2.55 -1.94 12.33
C ARG A 56 -3.49 -1.34 13.38
N PRO A 57 -4.46 -0.48 12.99
CA PRO A 57 -5.35 0.12 13.95
C PRO A 57 -6.29 -0.95 14.53
N ASN A 58 -6.66 -0.82 15.80
CA ASN A 58 -7.78 -1.56 16.35
C ASN A 58 -9.07 -0.95 15.81
N VAL A 59 -9.91 -1.77 15.18
CA VAL A 59 -11.20 -1.34 14.63
C VAL A 59 -12.31 -1.74 15.58
N LEU A 60 -13.01 -0.76 16.16
CA LEU A 60 -14.25 -0.96 16.92
C LEU A 60 -15.44 -0.56 16.04
N TRP A 61 -16.28 -1.53 15.69
CA TRP A 61 -17.50 -1.31 14.95
C TRP A 61 -18.70 -1.40 15.88
N ILE A 62 -19.38 -0.27 16.08
CA ILE A 62 -20.63 -0.16 16.83
C ILE A 62 -21.78 -0.10 15.82
N ASP A 63 -22.69 -1.07 15.88
CA ASP A 63 -23.94 -1.12 15.12
C ASP A 63 -25.09 -1.12 16.10
N ILE A 64 -26.15 -0.38 15.79
CA ILE A 64 -27.27 -0.20 16.71
C ILE A 64 -28.58 -0.38 15.95
N ASP A 65 -29.44 -1.25 16.47
CA ASP A 65 -30.67 -1.67 15.80
C ASP A 65 -31.78 -0.63 15.95
N ASP A 66 -32.60 -0.48 14.90
CA ASP A 66 -33.79 0.36 14.85
C ASP A 66 -33.61 1.84 15.30
N GLN A 67 -32.45 2.43 15.02
CA GLN A 67 -32.17 3.83 15.38
C GLN A 67 -32.33 4.81 14.21
N SER A 68 -33.18 5.81 14.43
CA SER A 68 -33.23 7.04 13.64
C SER A 68 -32.11 8.01 14.05
N PRO A 69 -31.73 8.99 13.21
CA PRO A 69 -30.69 9.98 13.53
C PRO A 69 -31.17 11.05 14.53
N TRP A 70 -31.90 10.65 15.57
CA TRP A 70 -32.43 11.52 16.63
C TRP A 70 -31.40 11.74 17.73
N TYR A 71 -30.19 12.13 17.35
CA TYR A 71 -29.12 12.47 18.29
C TYR A 71 -28.98 13.98 18.42
N SER A 72 -28.54 14.44 19.58
CA SER A 72 -28.18 15.84 19.82
C SER A 72 -27.10 16.33 18.86
N SER A 73 -26.15 15.47 18.46
CA SER A 73 -25.17 15.74 17.40
C SER A 73 -25.78 16.01 16.01
N TYR A 74 -27.03 15.61 15.74
CA TYR A 74 -27.79 15.97 14.54
C TYR A 74 -28.80 17.10 14.79
N GLY A 75 -28.71 17.81 15.92
CA GLY A 75 -29.56 18.96 16.25
C GLY A 75 -30.91 18.60 16.90
N HIS A 76 -31.04 17.41 17.48
CA HIS A 76 -32.25 17.02 18.20
C HIS A 76 -32.21 17.43 19.67
N ASP A 77 -33.19 18.21 20.13
CA ASP A 77 -33.13 18.87 21.45
C ASP A 77 -33.62 18.02 22.63
N LEU A 78 -34.35 16.92 22.38
CA LEU A 78 -34.95 16.10 23.45
C LEU A 78 -34.10 14.88 23.87
N VAL A 79 -33.12 14.47 23.05
CA VAL A 79 -32.37 13.23 23.27
C VAL A 79 -30.95 13.58 23.65
N GLU A 80 -30.55 13.19 24.86
CA GLU A 80 -29.20 13.43 25.35
C GLU A 80 -28.30 12.23 25.05
N THR A 81 -27.31 12.42 24.17
CA THR A 81 -26.32 11.38 23.84
C THR A 81 -24.88 11.83 24.07
N PRO A 82 -24.46 12.13 25.32
CA PRO A 82 -23.18 12.79 25.60
C PRO A 82 -21.95 12.03 25.07
N ASN A 83 -21.99 10.69 25.07
CA ASN A 83 -20.91 9.86 24.54
C ASN A 83 -20.86 9.85 23.00
N ILE A 84 -22.01 9.80 22.33
CA ILE A 84 -22.08 9.88 20.86
C ILE A 84 -21.66 11.28 20.39
N ASP A 85 -22.09 12.32 21.10
CA ASP A 85 -21.70 13.69 20.79
C ASP A 85 -20.21 13.93 20.99
N ALA A 86 -19.60 13.31 22.02
CA ALA A 86 -18.16 13.35 22.20
C ALA A 86 -17.43 12.66 21.05
N LEU A 87 -17.90 11.49 20.59
CA LEU A 87 -17.35 10.81 19.42
C LEU A 87 -17.51 11.65 18.15
N ALA A 88 -18.66 12.27 17.92
CA ALA A 88 -18.90 13.13 16.77
C ALA A 88 -17.97 14.36 16.76
N ARG A 89 -17.71 14.98 17.91
CA ARG A 89 -16.78 16.13 18.04
C ARG A 89 -15.30 15.74 17.82
N GLN A 90 -14.93 14.51 18.15
CA GLN A 90 -13.55 14.01 18.02
C GLN A 90 -13.28 13.33 16.67
N GLY A 91 -14.33 13.07 15.89
CA GLY A 91 -14.25 12.31 14.65
C GLY A 91 -14.94 13.01 13.48
N VAL A 92 -15.57 12.19 12.63
CA VAL A 92 -16.33 12.65 11.46
C VAL A 92 -17.79 12.32 11.67
N LEU A 93 -18.66 13.33 11.54
CA LEU A 93 -20.10 13.16 11.53
C LEU A 93 -20.59 13.09 10.07
N PHE A 94 -21.31 12.03 9.72
CA PHE A 94 -21.85 11.86 8.36
C PHE A 94 -23.28 12.38 8.28
N GLU A 95 -23.48 13.56 7.67
CA GLU A 95 -24.82 14.14 7.47
C GLU A 95 -25.67 13.37 6.44
N ARG A 96 -25.02 12.51 5.63
CA ARG A 96 -25.65 11.75 4.55
C ARG A 96 -25.21 10.28 4.58
N ALA A 97 -25.51 9.60 5.69
CA ALA A 97 -25.36 8.16 5.81
C ALA A 97 -26.65 7.44 5.40
N TYR A 98 -26.55 6.40 4.57
CA TYR A 98 -27.70 5.65 4.06
C TYR A 98 -27.59 4.17 4.43
N ALA A 99 -28.69 3.59 4.88
CA ALA A 99 -28.81 2.15 4.99
C ALA A 99 -29.10 1.54 3.60
N PRO A 100 -28.52 0.38 3.25
CA PRO A 100 -28.78 -0.28 1.97
C PRO A 100 -30.22 -0.75 1.83
N THR A 101 -30.95 -0.93 2.94
CA THR A 101 -32.36 -1.33 3.00
C THR A 101 -32.95 -0.98 4.36
N PRO A 102 -34.26 -0.70 4.49
CA PRO A 102 -34.91 -0.42 5.77
C PRO A 102 -35.27 -1.70 6.55
N VAL A 103 -34.51 -2.79 6.40
CA VAL A 103 -34.76 -4.07 7.09
C VAL A 103 -33.46 -4.60 7.70
N CYS A 104 -33.51 -4.98 8.97
CA CYS A 104 -32.33 -5.26 9.79
C CYS A 104 -31.46 -6.42 9.27
N SER A 105 -32.04 -7.58 8.94
CA SER A 105 -31.28 -8.75 8.42
C SER A 105 -30.55 -8.50 7.09
N PRO A 106 -31.19 -7.96 6.04
CA PRO A 106 -30.48 -7.64 4.81
C PRO A 106 -29.53 -6.43 4.93
N THR A 107 -29.78 -5.48 5.84
CA THR A 107 -28.80 -4.42 6.16
C THR A 107 -27.55 -4.99 6.79
N ARG A 108 -27.68 -5.81 7.83
CA ARG A 108 -26.53 -6.49 8.47
C ARG A 108 -25.78 -7.38 7.50
N SER A 109 -26.50 -8.11 6.64
CA SER A 109 -25.87 -8.95 5.60
C SER A 109 -25.07 -8.10 4.61
N SER A 110 -25.59 -6.93 4.24
CA SER A 110 -24.90 -6.02 3.31
C SER A 110 -23.68 -5.37 3.96
N LEU A 111 -23.83 -4.92 5.21
CA LEU A 111 -22.76 -4.33 6.00
C LEU A 111 -21.60 -5.32 6.20
N ILE A 112 -21.90 -6.54 6.66
CA ILE A 112 -20.86 -7.51 7.03
C ILE A 112 -20.15 -8.12 5.81
N THR A 113 -20.76 -8.08 4.61
CA THR A 113 -20.19 -8.65 3.38
C THR A 113 -19.70 -7.59 2.38
N GLY A 114 -20.03 -6.31 2.58
CA GLY A 114 -19.76 -5.25 1.61
C GLY A 114 -20.51 -5.41 0.28
N SER A 115 -21.56 -6.21 0.24
CA SER A 115 -22.32 -6.55 -0.97
C SER A 115 -23.80 -6.23 -0.79
N TYR A 116 -24.51 -5.75 -1.82
CA TYR A 116 -25.96 -5.62 -1.73
C TYR A 116 -26.61 -6.98 -1.43
N ALA A 117 -27.47 -7.04 -0.42
CA ALA A 117 -28.11 -8.28 0.03
C ALA A 117 -28.75 -9.11 -1.09
N ILE A 118 -29.34 -8.45 -2.11
CA ILE A 118 -29.93 -9.15 -3.27
C ILE A 118 -28.90 -9.95 -4.07
N ARG A 119 -27.65 -9.46 -4.18
CA ARG A 119 -26.56 -10.11 -4.93
C ARG A 119 -26.14 -11.43 -4.29
N ILE A 120 -26.25 -11.55 -2.97
CA ILE A 120 -25.86 -12.74 -2.21
C ILE A 120 -27.08 -13.54 -1.71
N CYS A 121 -28.26 -13.29 -2.28
CA CYS A 121 -29.51 -13.92 -1.88
C CYS A 121 -29.82 -13.81 -0.37
N ALA A 122 -29.44 -12.70 0.27
CA ALA A 122 -29.66 -12.41 1.69
C ALA A 122 -30.71 -11.29 1.90
N HIS A 123 -31.60 -11.08 0.93
CA HIS A 123 -32.61 -10.01 0.98
C HIS A 123 -33.80 -10.31 1.91
N ASP A 124 -34.01 -11.58 2.27
CA ASP A 124 -35.09 -12.01 3.17
C ASP A 124 -34.66 -11.97 4.65
N HIS A 125 -35.65 -11.84 5.53
CA HIS A 125 -35.45 -12.04 6.96
C HIS A 125 -35.41 -13.53 7.30
N ARG A 126 -34.29 -14.19 7.01
CA ARG A 126 -34.13 -15.63 7.23
C ARG A 126 -33.70 -15.94 8.66
N SER A 127 -34.23 -17.04 9.22
CA SER A 127 -33.85 -17.56 10.53
C SER A 127 -33.35 -19.00 10.39
N GLY A 128 -32.08 -19.22 10.69
CA GLY A 128 -31.44 -20.55 10.62
C GLY A 128 -31.44 -21.31 11.95
N ARG A 129 -32.41 -21.03 12.83
CA ARG A 129 -32.45 -21.54 14.22
C ARG A 129 -32.83 -23.02 14.31
N VAL A 130 -33.34 -23.62 13.24
CA VAL A 130 -33.75 -25.03 13.20
C VAL A 130 -32.57 -25.90 12.75
N PRO A 131 -32.24 -26.99 13.47
CA PRO A 131 -31.25 -27.97 13.01
C PRO A 131 -31.59 -28.49 11.60
N GLY A 132 -30.59 -28.51 10.70
CA GLY A 132 -30.77 -28.88 9.29
C GLY A 132 -31.10 -27.73 8.33
N TYR A 133 -31.45 -26.54 8.84
CA TYR A 133 -31.80 -25.36 8.03
C TYR A 133 -30.87 -24.17 8.31
N ARG A 134 -29.58 -24.45 8.52
CA ARG A 134 -28.59 -23.37 8.67
C ARG A 134 -28.46 -22.62 7.35
N ILE A 135 -28.43 -21.30 7.46
CA ILE A 135 -28.24 -20.41 6.33
C ILE A 135 -26.74 -20.20 6.18
N HIS A 136 -26.23 -20.48 4.99
CA HIS A 136 -24.84 -20.30 4.63
C HIS A 136 -24.72 -19.15 3.63
N LEU A 137 -23.65 -18.38 3.72
CA LEU A 137 -23.31 -17.43 2.67
C LEU A 137 -22.93 -18.19 1.39
N PRO A 138 -23.18 -17.59 0.20
CA PRO A 138 -22.70 -18.16 -1.05
C PRO A 138 -21.17 -18.36 -1.05
N GLU A 139 -20.71 -19.32 -1.83
CA GLU A 139 -19.27 -19.58 -1.99
C GLU A 139 -18.51 -18.33 -2.46
N GLY A 140 -17.33 -18.10 -1.89
CA GLY A 140 -16.47 -16.96 -2.22
C GLY A 140 -16.86 -15.63 -1.57
N VAL A 141 -17.99 -15.55 -0.87
CA VAL A 141 -18.34 -14.37 -0.06
C VAL A 141 -17.57 -14.41 1.25
N VAL A 142 -16.71 -13.41 1.45
CA VAL A 142 -15.93 -13.24 2.68
C VAL A 142 -16.51 -12.09 3.48
N THR A 143 -16.61 -12.26 4.80
CA THR A 143 -17.10 -11.20 5.68
C THR A 143 -15.99 -10.24 6.10
N VAL A 144 -16.35 -9.01 6.43
CA VAL A 144 -15.42 -7.99 6.95
C VAL A 144 -14.65 -8.48 8.18
N PRO A 145 -15.25 -9.14 9.19
CA PRO A 145 -14.49 -9.73 10.30
C PRO A 145 -13.51 -10.83 9.88
N GLU A 146 -13.80 -11.60 8.84
CA GLU A 146 -12.85 -12.58 8.31
C GLU A 146 -11.65 -11.90 7.63
N LEU A 147 -11.88 -10.80 6.92
CA LEU A 147 -10.79 -9.99 6.34
C LEU A 147 -9.87 -9.40 7.41
N PHE A 148 -10.40 -9.00 8.57
CA PHE A 148 -9.59 -8.50 9.69
C PHE A 148 -8.75 -9.56 10.41
N ARG A 149 -8.98 -10.86 10.14
CA ARG A 149 -8.17 -11.95 10.73
C ARG A 149 -6.87 -12.23 9.95
N ALA A 150 -6.72 -11.72 8.73
CA ALA A 150 -5.55 -11.92 7.87
C ALA A 150 -4.38 -10.98 8.22
#